data_AF-A0A6H1P0V2-F1
#
_entry.id   AF-A0A6H1P0V2-F1
#
_cell.length_a   1.000
_cell.length_b   1.000
_cell.length_c   1.000
_cell.angle_alpha   90.00
_cell.angle_beta   90.00
_cell.angle_gamma   90.00
#
_symmetry.space_group_name_H-M   'P 1'
#
loop_
_entity.id
_entity.type
_entity.pdbx_description
1 polymer ?
#
loop_
_entity_poly.entity_id
_entity_poly.type
_entity_poly.pdbx_seq_one_letter_code
_entity_poly.pdbx_strand_id
1 'polypeptide(L)' 'MGNQLFQEARRFVEMAKSADPADLDSAVAKAKNALSSAYANSTVAEQAQLQQMQQELEQMI' A
#
# COMPACT_ATOMS: atom_id res chain seq x y z
N MET A 1 -18.77 9.01 1.35
CA MET A 1 -18.17 8.32 0.18
C MET A 1 -16.69 8.13 0.51
N GLY A 2 -16.23 6.88 0.64
CA GLY A 2 -14.85 6.58 1.04
C GLY A 2 -13.93 6.51 -0.18
N ASN A 3 -12.67 6.89 -0.02
CA ASN A 3 -11.67 6.82 -1.08
C ASN A 3 -11.37 5.35 -1.43
N GLN A 4 -11.84 4.90 -2.59
CA GLN A 4 -11.69 3.51 -3.03
C GLN A 4 -10.22 3.13 -3.26
N LEU A 5 -9.42 4.05 -3.80
CA LEU A 5 -8.00 3.82 -4.03
C LEU A 5 -7.25 3.67 -2.69
N PHE A 6 -7.62 4.45 -1.67
CA PHE A 6 -7.07 4.29 -0.33
C PHE A 6 -7.38 2.90 0.26
N GLN A 7 -8.63 2.44 0.13
CA GLN A 7 -9.04 1.12 0.62
C GLN A 7 -8.31 -0.01 -0.12
N GLU A 8 -8.15 0.14 -1.43
CA GLU A 8 -7.43 -0.81 -2.28
C GLU A 8 -5.93 -0.86 -1.93
N ALA A 9 -5.28 0.29 -1.78
CA ALA A 9 -3.88 0.37 -1.37
C ALA A 9 -3.65 -0.33 -0.02
N ARG A 10 -4.52 -0.06 0.97
CA ARG A 10 -4.49 -0.74 2.26
C ARG A 10 -4.64 -2.26 2.10
N ARG A 11 -5.56 -2.73 1.25
CA ARG A 11 -5.75 -4.17 1.01
C ARG A 11 -4.48 -4.80 0.43
N PHE A 12 -3.83 -4.16 -0.54
CA PHE A 12 -2.59 -4.69 -1.12
C PHE A 12 -1.43 -4.72 -0.12
N VAL A 13 -1.32 -3.72 0.76
CA VAL A 13 -0.33 -3.71 1.85
C VAL A 13 -0.55 -4.90 2.79
N GLU A 14 -1.79 -5.16 3.20
CA GLU A 14 -2.10 -6.31 4.06
C GLU A 14 -1.85 -7.66 3.37
N MET A 15 -2.10 -7.74 2.05
CA MET A 15 -1.73 -8.92 1.26
C MET A 15 -0.22 -9.11 1.19
N ALA A 16 0.56 -8.03 1.03
CA ALA A 16 2.02 -8.11 1.06
C ALA A 16 2.55 -8.58 2.43
N LYS A 17 1.99 -8.05 3.53
CA LYS A 17 2.31 -8.47 4.91
C LYS A 17 2.06 -9.95 5.19
N SER A 18 1.13 -10.56 4.46
CA SER A 18 0.73 -11.95 4.62
C SER A 18 1.25 -12.86 3.50
N ALA A 19 2.07 -12.34 2.58
CA ALA A 19 2.57 -13.09 1.44
C ALA A 19 3.66 -14.08 1.86
N ASP A 20 3.67 -15.24 1.22
CA ASP A 20 4.79 -16.18 1.34
C ASP A 20 6.09 -15.54 0.80
N PRO A 21 7.27 -15.93 1.32
CA PRO A 21 8.55 -15.36 0.87
C PRO A 21 8.79 -15.45 -0.65
N ALA A 22 8.23 -16.47 -1.31
CA ALA A 22 8.33 -16.65 -2.75
C ALA A 22 7.52 -15.63 -3.56
N ASP A 23 6.44 -15.08 -2.99
CA ASP A 23 5.53 -14.12 -3.63
C ASP A 23 5.69 -12.69 -3.08
N LEU A 24 6.49 -12.50 -2.02
CA LEU A 24 6.65 -11.25 -1.30
C LEU A 24 7.03 -10.09 -2.23
N ASP A 25 8.01 -10.25 -3.10
CA ASP A 25 8.48 -9.18 -4.00
C ASP A 25 7.36 -8.71 -4.95
N SER A 26 6.61 -9.66 -5.52
CA SER A 26 5.46 -9.39 -6.39
C SER A 26 4.31 -8.72 -5.63
N ALA A 27 4.04 -9.15 -4.40
CA ALA A 27 3.02 -8.56 -3.55
C ALA A 27 3.38 -7.12 -3.12
N VAL A 28 4.64 -6.89 -2.74
CA VAL A 28 5.19 -5.56 -2.41
C VAL A 28 5.12 -4.63 -3.63
N ALA A 29 5.48 -5.11 -4.83
CA ALA A 29 5.40 -4.30 -6.05
C ALA A 29 3.96 -3.84 -6.35
N LYS A 30 2.97 -4.73 -6.22
CA LYS A 30 1.55 -4.38 -6.38
C LYS A 30 1.09 -3.37 -5.33
N ALA A 31 1.48 -3.56 -4.07
CA ALA A 31 1.15 -2.64 -2.99
C ALA A 31 1.75 -1.25 -3.21
N LYS A 32 3.02 -1.14 -3.64
CA LYS A 32 3.65 0.13 -4.01
C LYS A 32 2.92 0.85 -5.14
N ASN A 33 2.47 0.12 -6.17
CA ASN A 33 1.72 0.71 -7.27
C ASN A 33 0.34 1.25 -6.82
N ALA A 34 -0.37 0.49 -5.98
CA ALA A 34 -1.64 0.92 -5.41
C ALA A 34 -1.48 2.13 -4.49
N LEU A 35 -0.45 2.15 -3.63
CA LEU A 35 -0.11 3.28 -2.77
C LEU A 35 0.15 4.56 -3.58
N SER A 36 0.92 4.47 -4.67
CA SER A 36 1.18 5.63 -5.54
C SER A 36 -0.10 6.17 -6.17
N SER A 37 -0.99 5.30 -6.62
CA SER A 37 -2.27 5.69 -7.22
C SER A 37 -3.20 6.33 -6.19
N ALA A 38 -3.26 5.77 -4.98
CA ALA A 38 -4.04 6.32 -3.88
C ALA A 38 -3.50 7.69 -3.43
N TYR A 39 -2.18 7.84 -3.30
CA TYR A 39 -1.55 9.07 -2.81
C TYR A 39 -1.90 10.29 -3.69
N ALA A 40 -1.88 10.11 -5.00
CA ALA A 40 -2.25 11.14 -5.97
C ALA A 40 -3.73 11.57 -5.89
N ASN A 41 -4.59 10.72 -5.33
CA ASN A 41 -6.05 10.92 -5.27
C ASN A 41 -6.59 10.99 -3.84
N SER A 42 -5.72 11.33 -2.87
CA SER A 42 -6.04 11.33 -1.44
C SER A 42 -5.97 12.72 -0.83
N THR A 43 -6.69 12.89 0.28
CA THR A 43 -6.53 14.08 1.13
C THR A 43 -5.18 14.07 1.84
N VAL A 44 -4.75 15.20 2.41
CA VAL A 44 -3.50 15.30 3.19
C VAL A 44 -3.47 14.29 4.35
N ALA A 45 -4.62 14.05 5.01
CA ALA A 45 -4.71 13.09 6.10
C ALA A 45 -4.51 11.64 5.61
N GLU A 46 -5.12 11.29 4.47
CA GLU A 46 -4.96 9.97 3.85
C GLU A 46 -3.54 9.78 3.30
N GLN A 47 -2.93 10.82 2.73
CA GLN A 47 -1.55 10.81 2.24
C GLN A 47 -0.55 10.47 3.36
N ALA A 48 -0.75 11.01 4.57
CA ALA A 48 0.09 10.66 5.72
C ALA A 48 -0.04 9.17 6.09
N GLN A 49 -1.26 8.61 6.04
CA GLN A 49 -1.48 7.17 6.28
C GLN A 49 -0.87 6.31 5.18
N LEU A 50 -0.94 6.73 3.91
CA LEU A 50 -0.31 6.04 2.78
C LEU A 50 1.22 6.04 2.88
N GLN A 51 1.83 7.14 3.31
CA GLN A 51 3.28 7.20 3.55
C GLN A 51 3.71 6.23 4.66
N GLN A 52 2.94 6.12 5.74
CA GLN A 52 3.22 5.14 6.79
C GLN A 52 3.20 3.71 6.24
N MET A 53 2.16 3.36 5.46
CA MET A 53 2.08 2.04 4.82
C MET A 53 3.24 1.78 3.85
N GLN A 54 3.70 2.80 3.12
CA GLN A 54 4.86 2.68 2.24
C GLN A 54 6.13 2.36 3.05
N GLN A 55 6.36 3.04 4.17
CA GLN A 55 7.51 2.79 5.04
C GLN A 55 7.47 1.39 5.67
N GLU A 56 6.28 0.87 5.97
CA GLU A 56 6.13 -0.52 6.43
C GLU A 56 6.57 -1.52 5.36
N LEU A 57 6.16 -1.33 4.10
CA LEU A 57 6.58 -2.19 2.99
C LEU A 57 8.08 -2.15 2.73
N GLU A 58 8.70 -0.97 2.87
CA GLU A 58 10.15 -0.81 2.68
C GLU A 58 10.98 -1.55 3.73
N GLN A 59 10.40 -1.88 4.89
CA GLN A 59 11.07 -2.67 5.92
C GLN A 59 10.97 -4.19 5.70
N MET A 60 10.19 -4.62 4.70
CA MET A 60 9.95 -6.04 4.41
C MET A 60 10.89 -6.64 3.37
N ILE A 61 11.67 -5.80 2.68
CA ILE A 61 12.60 -6.13 1.59
C ILE A 61 14.02 -5.75 2.00
#